data_AF-K6T4R3-F1
#
_entry.id   AF-K6T4R3-F1
#
_cell.length_a   1.000
_cell.length_b   1.000
_cell.length_c   1.000
_cell.angle_alpha   90.00
_cell.angle_beta   90.00
_cell.angle_gamma   90.00
#
_symmetry.space_group_name_H-M   'P 1'
#
loop_
_entity.id
_entity.type
_entity.pdbx_description
1 polymer ?
#
loop_
_entity_poly.entity_id
_entity_poly.type
_entity_poly.pdbx_seq_one_letter_code
_entity_poly.pdbx_strand_id
1 'polypeptide(L)'
;MKKRKNNSNIPRHKRLKRSSRLEAARCWISKYDGQNLVKGYSKHFGVDKLCAVKELNFLGYKIKDEYVKQLERSFEEQVRINQNRKELRKKNSNITSYENYEDMFWDFEECLQDKNDEWCEEMPF
;
A
#
# COMPACT_ATOMS: atom_id res chain seq x y z
N MET A 1 30.11 15.55 -15.59
CA MET A 1 28.76 15.67 -14.98
C MET A 1 28.71 14.87 -13.68
N LYS A 2 28.42 15.49 -12.53
CA LYS A 2 28.31 14.79 -11.24
C LYS A 2 26.95 14.08 -11.15
N LYS A 3 26.96 12.75 -10.94
CA LYS A 3 25.73 11.97 -10.73
C LYS A 3 25.07 12.38 -9.40
N ARG A 4 23.76 12.68 -9.44
CA ARG A 4 22.97 12.99 -8.24
C ARG A 4 22.94 11.75 -7.32
N LYS A 5 23.29 11.92 -6.05
CA LYS A 5 23.17 10.88 -5.02
C LYS A 5 21.70 10.80 -4.58
N ASN A 6 20.99 9.76 -5.02
CA ASN A 6 19.65 9.47 -4.51
C ASN A 6 19.77 8.86 -3.11
N ASN A 7 19.62 9.70 -2.08
CA ASN A 7 19.51 9.28 -0.69
C ASN A 7 18.13 8.66 -0.45
N SER A 8 17.94 7.42 -0.88
CA SER A 8 16.74 6.67 -0.50
C SER A 8 16.98 6.05 0.89
N ASN A 9 16.06 6.26 1.83
CA ASN A 9 16.03 5.58 3.13
C ASN A 9 15.84 4.05 3.03
N ILE A 10 15.71 3.53 1.80
CA ILE A 10 15.50 2.11 1.50
C ILE A 10 16.86 1.40 1.39
N PRO A 11 17.09 0.34 2.18
CA PRO A 11 18.32 -0.45 2.12
C PRO A 11 18.67 -0.91 0.70
N ARG A 12 19.96 -0.91 0.36
CA ARG A 12 20.45 -1.24 -1.00
C ARG A 12 19.96 -2.60 -1.49
N HIS A 13 19.98 -3.62 -0.62
CA HIS A 13 19.59 -4.99 -0.97
C HIS A 13 18.11 -5.12 -1.40
N LYS A 14 17.23 -4.21 -0.97
CA LYS A 14 15.81 -4.16 -1.40
C LYS A 14 15.60 -3.49 -2.76
N ARG A 15 16.61 -2.83 -3.32
CA ARG A 15 16.55 -2.11 -4.60
C ARG A 15 17.30 -2.82 -5.72
N LEU A 16 17.79 -4.03 -5.45
CA LEU A 16 18.55 -4.81 -6.42
C LEU A 16 17.63 -5.34 -7.53
N LYS A 17 18.16 -5.33 -8.77
CA LYS A 17 17.55 -6.04 -9.90
C LYS A 17 17.66 -7.55 -9.71
N ARG A 18 16.81 -8.31 -10.41
CA ARG A 18 16.74 -9.78 -10.29
C ARG A 18 18.10 -10.48 -10.42
N SER A 19 18.90 -10.14 -11.42
CA SER A 19 20.23 -10.75 -11.63
C SER A 19 21.14 -10.53 -10.43
N SER A 20 21.26 -9.29 -9.94
CA SER A 20 22.05 -8.95 -8.77
C SER A 20 21.52 -9.59 -7.48
N ARG A 21 20.19 -9.80 -7.37
CA ARG A 21 19.61 -10.55 -6.25
C ARG A 21 20.02 -12.01 -6.27
N LEU A 22 20.00 -12.68 -7.43
CA LEU A 22 20.40 -14.09 -7.54
C LEU A 22 21.88 -14.29 -7.17
N GLU A 23 22.74 -13.35 -7.54
CA GLU A 23 24.15 -13.37 -7.14
C GLU A 23 24.31 -13.16 -5.62
N ALA A 24 23.71 -12.09 -5.08
CA ALA A 24 23.76 -11.79 -3.65
C ALA A 24 23.08 -12.87 -2.79
N ALA A 25 22.06 -13.54 -3.33
CA ALA A 25 21.32 -14.60 -2.67
C ALA A 25 22.24 -15.76 -2.26
N ARG A 26 23.21 -16.14 -3.09
CA ARG A 26 24.13 -17.24 -2.77
C ARG A 26 24.87 -16.98 -1.46
N CYS A 27 25.43 -15.78 -1.30
CA CYS A 27 26.13 -15.38 -0.08
C CYS A 27 25.19 -15.09 1.10
N TRP A 28 23.94 -14.69 0.82
CA TRP A 28 22.95 -14.42 1.86
C TRP A 28 22.41 -15.72 2.46
N ILE A 29 22.09 -16.71 1.61
CA ILE A 29 21.54 -18.00 2.05
C ILE A 29 22.55 -18.74 2.94
N SER A 30 23.85 -18.67 2.66
CA SER A 30 24.88 -19.28 3.50
C SER A 30 24.97 -18.68 4.91
N LYS A 31 24.43 -17.47 5.12
CA LYS A 31 24.44 -16.76 6.41
C LYS A 31 23.05 -16.75 7.07
N TYR A 32 22.08 -17.42 6.47
CA TYR A 32 20.69 -17.35 6.92
C TYR A 32 20.36 -18.51 7.85
N ASP A 33 20.20 -18.21 9.14
CA ASP A 33 19.91 -19.20 10.18
C ASP A 33 18.42 -19.38 10.47
N GLY A 34 17.54 -18.76 9.67
CA GLY A 34 16.10 -18.79 9.92
C GLY A 34 15.42 -20.06 9.40
N GLN A 35 14.33 -20.47 10.07
CA GLN A 35 13.60 -21.69 9.75
C GLN A 35 12.91 -21.65 8.36
N ASN A 36 12.40 -20.48 7.94
CA ASN A 36 11.66 -20.34 6.69
C ASN A 36 12.44 -19.49 5.69
N LEU A 37 13.16 -20.18 4.79
CA LEU A 37 13.98 -19.56 3.74
C LEU A 37 13.17 -18.62 2.84
N VAL A 38 11.96 -18.99 2.44
CA VAL A 38 11.09 -18.16 1.58
C VAL A 38 10.71 -16.86 2.28
N LYS A 39 10.32 -16.94 3.56
CA LYS A 39 9.96 -15.78 4.37
C LYS A 39 11.17 -14.87 4.60
N GLY A 40 12.32 -15.46 4.92
CA GLY A 40 13.58 -14.73 5.07
C GLY A 40 13.98 -13.99 3.80
N TYR A 41 13.94 -14.70 2.67
CA TYR A 41 14.32 -14.19 1.36
C TYR A 41 13.43 -13.01 0.94
N SER A 42 12.10 -13.18 1.06
CA SER A 42 11.11 -12.14 0.80
C SER A 42 11.38 -10.88 1.63
N LYS A 43 11.64 -11.03 2.93
CA LYS A 43 11.90 -9.90 3.84
C LYS A 43 13.23 -9.21 3.54
N HIS A 44 14.28 -9.97 3.24
CA HIS A 44 15.60 -9.42 2.95
C HIS A 44 15.59 -8.66 1.63
N PHE A 45 15.16 -9.27 0.54
CA PHE A 45 15.20 -8.65 -0.78
C PHE A 45 13.98 -7.77 -1.12
N GLY A 46 12.95 -7.76 -0.27
CA GLY A 46 11.73 -6.99 -0.51
C GLY A 46 10.91 -7.51 -1.69
N VAL A 47 10.88 -8.83 -1.88
CA VAL A 47 10.14 -9.49 -2.97
C VAL A 47 8.95 -10.25 -2.44
N ASP A 48 7.94 -10.50 -3.28
CA ASP A 48 6.81 -11.35 -2.93
C ASP A 48 7.25 -12.79 -2.66
N LYS A 49 6.48 -13.50 -1.82
CA LYS A 49 6.77 -14.90 -1.48
C LYS A 49 6.79 -15.81 -2.70
N LEU A 50 5.89 -15.59 -3.67
CA LEU A 50 5.89 -16.33 -4.94
C LEU A 50 7.13 -16.04 -5.80
N CYS A 51 7.61 -14.80 -5.80
CA CYS A 51 8.87 -14.46 -6.46
C CYS A 51 10.06 -15.10 -5.77
N ALA A 52 10.09 -15.09 -4.42
CA ALA A 52 11.11 -15.77 -3.64
C ALA A 52 11.15 -17.27 -3.94
N VAL A 53 9.99 -17.95 -4.02
CA VAL A 53 9.91 -19.36 -4.40
C VAL A 53 10.55 -19.61 -5.76
N LYS A 54 10.17 -18.81 -6.78
CA LYS A 54 10.73 -18.94 -8.13
C LYS A 54 12.24 -18.76 -8.14
N GLU A 55 12.74 -17.70 -7.51
CA GLU A 55 14.18 -17.40 -7.45
C GLU A 55 14.96 -18.47 -6.67
N LEU A 56 14.40 -19.02 -5.59
CA LEU A 56 15.00 -20.13 -4.83
C LEU A 56 15.00 -21.44 -5.61
N ASN A 57 13.95 -21.75 -6.36
CA ASN A 57 13.92 -22.89 -7.29
C ASN A 57 15.02 -22.76 -8.35
N PHE A 58 15.24 -21.56 -8.91
CA PHE A 58 16.34 -21.30 -9.85
C PHE A 58 17.73 -21.49 -9.23
N LEU A 59 17.86 -21.28 -7.92
CA LEU A 59 19.10 -21.52 -7.17
C LEU A 59 19.27 -23.00 -6.75
N GLY A 60 18.31 -23.87 -7.07
CA GLY A 60 18.36 -25.30 -6.79
C GLY A 60 17.65 -25.75 -5.49
N TYR A 61 17.00 -24.84 -4.77
CA TYR A 61 16.25 -25.19 -3.56
C TYR A 61 14.86 -25.68 -3.91
N LYS A 62 14.56 -26.95 -3.61
CA LYS A 62 13.24 -27.54 -3.83
C LYS A 62 12.29 -27.13 -2.71
N ILE A 63 11.25 -26.38 -3.06
CA ILE A 63 10.17 -25.98 -2.14
C ILE A 63 8.98 -26.91 -2.35
N LYS A 64 8.30 -27.30 -1.26
CA LYS A 64 7.13 -28.19 -1.32
C LYS A 64 5.99 -27.55 -2.12
N ASP A 65 5.43 -28.29 -3.08
CA ASP A 65 4.34 -27.80 -3.95
C ASP A 65 3.09 -27.40 -3.15
N GLU A 66 2.77 -28.12 -2.07
CA GLU A 66 1.67 -27.78 -1.17
C GLU A 66 1.82 -26.37 -0.58
N TYR A 67 3.04 -25.99 -0.22
CA TYR A 67 3.34 -24.67 0.31
C TYR A 67 3.18 -23.59 -0.77
N VAL A 68 3.57 -23.88 -2.01
CA VAL A 68 3.37 -22.98 -3.15
C VAL A 68 1.88 -22.72 -3.38
N LYS A 69 1.07 -23.78 -3.39
CA LYS A 69 -0.40 -23.66 -3.54
C LYS A 69 -1.06 -22.85 -2.41
N GLN A 70 -0.54 -22.92 -1.18
CA GLN A 70 -1.02 -22.08 -0.09
C GLN A 70 -0.66 -20.60 -0.31
N LEU A 71 0.54 -20.32 -0.83
CA LEU A 71 0.98 -18.96 -1.15
C LEU A 71 0.17 -18.35 -2.30
N GLU A 72 -0.17 -19.13 -3.32
CA GLU A 72 -1.01 -18.71 -4.44
C GLU A 72 -2.40 -18.30 -3.96
N ARG A 73 -3.09 -19.16 -3.22
CA ARG A 73 -4.39 -18.85 -2.61
C ARG A 73 -4.35 -17.58 -1.76
N SER A 74 -3.29 -17.44 -0.94
CA SER A 74 -3.11 -16.24 -0.11
C SER A 74 -2.91 -14.98 -0.94
N PHE A 75 -2.19 -15.09 -2.07
CA PHE A 75 -1.95 -13.96 -2.97
C PHE A 75 -3.23 -13.54 -3.71
N GLU A 76 -3.99 -14.50 -4.22
CA GLU A 76 -5.27 -14.26 -4.88
C GLU A 76 -6.26 -13.55 -3.95
N GLU A 77 -6.36 -14.01 -2.70
CA GLU A 77 -7.23 -13.38 -1.70
C GLU A 77 -6.80 -11.93 -1.41
N GLN A 78 -5.49 -11.68 -1.29
CA GLN A 78 -4.98 -10.32 -1.09
C GLN A 78 -5.28 -9.41 -2.29
N VAL A 79 -5.15 -9.92 -3.51
CA VAL A 79 -5.50 -9.18 -4.73
C VAL A 79 -6.99 -8.83 -4.71
N ARG A 80 -7.85 -9.79 -4.39
CA ARG A 80 -9.32 -9.60 -4.28
C ARG A 80 -9.68 -8.56 -3.23
N ILE A 81 -9.10 -8.64 -2.03
CA ILE A 81 -9.32 -7.68 -0.95
C ILE A 81 -8.90 -6.27 -1.40
N ASN A 82 -7.74 -6.13 -2.04
CA ASN A 82 -7.24 -4.84 -2.50
C ASN A 82 -8.12 -4.24 -3.62
N GLN A 83 -8.64 -5.08 -4.53
CA GLN A 83 -9.61 -4.65 -5.54
C GLN A 83 -10.90 -4.16 -4.89
N ASN A 84 -11.48 -4.92 -3.96
CA ASN A 84 -12.69 -4.51 -3.23
C ASN A 84 -12.49 -3.18 -2.49
N ARG A 85 -11.34 -2.99 -1.82
CA ARG A 85 -11.01 -1.72 -1.14
C ARG A 85 -10.89 -0.55 -2.13
N LYS A 86 -10.35 -0.79 -3.32
CA LYS A 86 -10.24 0.23 -4.37
C LYS A 86 -11.62 0.63 -4.88
N GLU A 87 -12.50 -0.34 -5.14
CA GLU A 87 -13.87 -0.08 -5.57
C GLU A 87 -14.69 0.64 -4.50
N LEU A 88 -14.55 0.26 -3.23
CA LEU A 88 -15.20 0.96 -2.12
C LEU A 88 -14.75 2.41 -2.01
N ARG A 89 -13.43 2.68 -2.16
CA ARG A 89 -12.89 4.05 -2.18
C ARG A 89 -13.46 4.87 -3.34
N LYS A 90 -13.62 4.28 -4.52
CA LYS A 90 -14.24 4.95 -5.68
C LYS A 90 -15.72 5.29 -5.41
N LYS A 91 -16.48 4.34 -4.86
CA LYS A 91 -17.89 4.56 -4.50
C LYS A 91 -18.04 5.66 -3.46
N ASN A 92 -17.23 5.62 -2.40
CA ASN A 92 -17.25 6.64 -1.35
C ASN A 92 -16.82 8.02 -1.86
N SER A 93 -15.81 8.08 -2.74
CA SER A 93 -15.38 9.31 -3.41
C SER A 93 -16.44 9.91 -4.34
N ASN A 94 -17.38 9.10 -4.84
CA ASN A 94 -18.48 9.57 -5.68
C ASN A 94 -19.65 10.08 -4.82
N ILE A 95 -19.99 9.37 -3.73
CA ILE A 95 -21.01 9.75 -2.75
C ILE A 95 -20.69 11.09 -2.05
N THR A 96 -19.44 11.28 -1.59
CA THR A 96 -19.00 12.50 -0.89
C THR A 96 -19.09 13.79 -1.73
N SER A 97 -19.30 13.68 -3.04
CA SER A 97 -19.36 14.83 -3.95
C SER A 97 -20.78 15.35 -4.20
N TYR A 98 -21.83 14.61 -3.83
CA TYR A 98 -23.21 14.99 -4.16
C TYR A 98 -24.06 15.21 -2.90
N GLU A 99 -23.93 14.35 -1.88
CA GLU A 99 -24.72 14.52 -0.64
C GLU A 99 -24.16 15.61 0.29
N ASN A 100 -22.86 15.90 0.19
CA ASN A 100 -22.22 16.94 0.99
C ASN A 100 -22.53 18.37 0.51
N TYR A 101 -23.12 18.54 -0.68
CA TYR A 101 -23.56 19.85 -1.17
C TYR A 101 -24.99 20.20 -0.75
N GLU A 102 -25.86 19.20 -0.59
CA GLU A 102 -27.20 19.42 -0.05
C GLU A 102 -27.13 19.68 1.46
N ASP A 103 -26.47 18.82 2.24
CA ASP A 103 -26.34 19.01 3.70
C ASP A 103 -25.64 20.34 4.07
N MET A 104 -24.62 20.76 3.31
CA MET A 104 -23.91 22.02 3.55
C MET A 104 -24.68 23.27 3.07
N PHE A 105 -25.70 23.09 2.22
CA PHE A 105 -26.56 24.17 1.72
C PHE A 105 -27.70 24.48 2.71
N TRP A 106 -28.31 23.44 3.30
CA TRP A 106 -29.35 23.60 4.32
C TRP A 106 -28.81 24.23 5.62
N ASP A 107 -27.60 23.88 6.06
CA ASP A 107 -26.93 24.49 7.22
C ASP A 107 -26.63 26.00 7.03
N PHE A 108 -26.51 26.47 5.79
CA PHE A 108 -26.24 27.88 5.48
C PHE A 108 -27.53 28.72 5.44
N GLU A 109 -28.63 28.15 4.95
CA GLU A 109 -29.92 28.83 4.84
C GLU A 109 -30.58 29.04 6.21
N GLU A 110 -30.43 28.07 7.12
CA GLU A 110 -30.91 28.18 8.51
C GLU A 110 -30.23 29.34 9.28
N CYS A 111 -28.95 29.61 8.99
CA CYS A 111 -28.18 30.69 9.63
C CYS A 111 -28.54 32.11 9.12
N LEU A 112 -29.23 32.21 7.98
CA LEU A 112 -29.67 33.49 7.38
C LEU A 112 -31.04 33.94 7.91
N GLN A 113 -31.83 33.04 8.48
CA GLN A 113 -33.09 33.40 9.11
C GLN A 113 -32.87 34.15 10.44
N ASP A 114 -31.85 33.77 11.21
CA ASP A 114 -31.60 34.31 12.56
C ASP A 114 -31.08 35.76 12.60
N LYS A 115 -30.52 36.27 11.49
CA LYS A 115 -29.91 37.62 11.44
C LYS A 115 -30.85 38.76 11.06
N ASN A 116 -32.12 38.48 10.76
CA ASN A 116 -33.09 39.53 10.40
C ASN A 116 -33.82 40.16 11.61
N ASP A 117 -33.66 39.63 12.83
CA ASP A 117 -34.40 40.12 14.01
C ASP A 117 -33.57 41.01 14.97
N GLU A 118 -32.27 41.26 14.71
CA GLU A 118 -31.38 41.90 15.71
C GLU A 118 -30.87 43.32 15.34
N TRP A 119 -31.24 43.88 14.19
CA TRP A 119 -30.66 45.15 13.68
C TRP A 119 -31.56 46.40 13.74
N CYS A 120 -32.68 46.37 14.47
CA CYS A 120 -33.63 47.49 14.45
C CYS A 120 -33.51 48.53 15.58
N GLU A 121 -32.69 48.37 16.63
CA GLU A 121 -32.89 49.19 17.84
C GLU A 121 -31.88 50.29 18.21
N GLU A 122 -30.65 50.37 17.72
CA GLU A 122 -29.74 51.41 18.26
C GLU A 122 -28.84 52.10 17.24
N MET A 123 -29.34 53.21 16.68
CA MET A 123 -28.50 54.27 16.10
C MET A 123 -28.94 55.62 16.65
N PRO A 124 -28.24 56.19 17.66
CA PRO A 124 -28.50 57.55 18.10
C PRO A 124 -27.86 58.57 17.13
N PHE A 125 -28.58 59.68 16.94
CA PHE A 125 -28.35 60.80 16.02
C PHE A 125 -27.11 61.64 16.33
#